data_AF-A0AAV9S7Z7-F1
#
_entry.id   AF-A0AAV9S7Z7-F1
#
_cell.length_a   1.000
_cell.length_b   1.000
_cell.length_c   1.000
_cell.angle_alpha   90.00
_cell.angle_beta   90.00
_cell.angle_gamma   90.00
#
_symmetry.space_group_name_H-M   'P 1'
#
loop_
_entity.id
_entity.type
_entity.pdbx_description
1 polymer ?
#
loop_
_entity_poly.entity_id
_entity_poly.type
_entity_poly.pdbx_seq_one_letter_code
_entity_poly.pdbx_strand_id
1 'polypeptide(L)'
;MADDGALKVNDHLQVHGFSNVFAVGDCANLQEPKLAYHAGLHASVAVTNIINSLSGKQLTSYHTGNVTMLLAMGRDDGVGQFNGFRLPRWLVALGKSRDLLLWKSWREMQQKQPC
;
A
#
# COMPACT_ATOMS: atom_id res chain seq x y z
N MET A 1 9.63 16.72 -10.56
CA MET A 1 9.96 15.97 -9.31
C MET A 1 9.61 16.84 -8.11
N ALA A 2 9.33 16.23 -6.97
CA ALA A 2 9.25 16.89 -5.67
C ALA A 2 10.65 17.05 -5.05
N ASP A 3 10.76 17.82 -3.97
CA ASP A 3 12.04 18.19 -3.34
C ASP A 3 12.77 16.98 -2.73
N ASP A 4 12.06 15.89 -2.46
CA ASP A 4 12.57 14.61 -1.96
C ASP A 4 12.96 13.61 -3.09
N GLY A 5 12.86 14.03 -4.36
CA GLY A 5 13.12 13.19 -5.51
C GLY A 5 11.94 12.32 -5.96
N ALA A 6 10.79 12.38 -5.28
CA ALA A 6 9.60 11.64 -5.67
C ALA A 6 8.90 12.26 -6.90
N LEU A 7 8.15 11.43 -7.64
CA LEU A 7 7.34 11.86 -8.77
C LEU A 7 6.04 12.50 -8.25
N LYS A 8 5.80 13.76 -8.66
CA LYS A 8 4.53 14.44 -8.37
C LYS A 8 3.42 13.73 -9.14
N VAL A 9 2.42 13.24 -8.42
CA VAL A 9 1.25 12.59 -9.00
C VAL A 9 -0.03 13.36 -8.68
N ASN A 10 -1.05 13.21 -9.52
CA ASN A 10 -2.41 13.69 -9.24
C ASN A 10 -3.23 12.65 -8.44
N ASP A 11 -4.50 12.97 -8.19
CA ASP A 11 -5.44 12.08 -7.48
C ASP A 11 -5.68 10.74 -8.19
N HIS A 12 -5.31 10.60 -9.46
CA HIS A 12 -5.43 9.35 -10.24
C HIS A 12 -4.11 8.57 -10.32
N LEU A 13 -3.09 8.97 -9.55
CA LEU A 13 -1.73 8.42 -9.56
C LEU A 13 -0.96 8.66 -10.86
N GLN A 14 -1.44 9.58 -11.71
CA GLN A 14 -0.75 9.97 -12.94
C GLN A 14 0.35 10.97 -12.62
N VAL A 15 1.51 10.80 -13.24
CA VAL A 15 2.62 11.75 -13.11
C VAL A 15 2.24 13.08 -13.72
N HIS A 16 2.47 14.17 -12.99
CA HIS A 16 2.21 15.52 -13.48
C HIS A 16 2.87 15.77 -14.85
N GLY A 17 2.08 16.21 -15.82
CA GLY A 17 2.52 16.44 -17.21
C GLY A 17 2.32 15.25 -18.15
N PHE A 18 1.87 14.10 -17.64
CA PHE A 18 1.61 12.90 -18.44
C PHE A 18 0.23 12.32 -18.11
N SER A 19 -0.57 12.01 -19.14
CA SER A 19 -1.87 11.33 -18.97
C SER A 19 -1.74 9.80 -19.02
N ASN A 20 -0.60 9.29 -19.46
CA ASN A 20 -0.36 7.87 -19.72
C ASN A 20 0.74 7.25 -18.84
N VAL A 21 1.30 8.02 -17.89
CA VAL A 21 2.36 7.56 -16.99
C VAL A 21 1.84 7.59 -15.55
N PHE A 22 1.98 6.47 -14.84
CA PHE A 22 1.51 6.31 -13.47
C PHE A 22 2.69 5.99 -12.55
N ALA A 23 2.69 6.54 -11.33
CA ALA A 23 3.69 6.24 -10.30
C ALA A 23 3.00 5.73 -9.03
N VAL A 24 3.58 4.71 -8.40
CA VAL A 24 2.98 4.00 -7.26
C VAL A 24 4.02 3.69 -6.19
N GLY A 25 3.58 3.60 -4.95
CA GLY A 25 4.46 3.27 -3.82
C GLY A 25 5.48 4.37 -3.53
N ASP A 26 6.68 3.99 -3.12
CA ASP A 26 7.66 4.92 -2.54
C ASP A 26 8.19 5.98 -3.53
N CYS A 27 8.04 5.75 -4.83
CA CYS A 27 8.43 6.69 -5.88
C CYS A 27 7.39 7.78 -6.13
N ALA A 28 6.15 7.60 -5.66
CA ALA A 28 5.08 8.60 -5.78
C ALA A 28 5.14 9.58 -4.61
N ASN A 29 4.97 10.86 -4.89
CA ASN A 29 4.92 11.92 -3.88
C ASN A 29 3.53 11.98 -3.23
N LEU A 30 3.17 10.96 -2.46
CA LEU A 30 1.94 10.89 -1.69
C LEU A 30 2.25 11.08 -0.21
N GLN A 31 1.46 11.92 0.48
CA GLN A 31 1.62 12.19 1.91
C GLN A 31 1.03 11.07 2.76
N GLU A 32 1.57 9.87 2.62
CA GLU A 32 1.18 8.70 3.41
C GLU A 32 2.39 7.88 3.85
N PRO A 33 2.27 7.07 4.93
CA PRO A 33 3.36 6.21 5.37
C PRO A 33 3.78 5.25 4.25
N LYS A 34 5.06 5.30 3.87
CA LYS A 34 5.65 4.43 2.84
C LYS A 34 5.70 2.98 3.32
N LEU A 35 4.64 2.21 3.03
CA LEU A 35 4.47 0.82 3.42
C LEU A 35 4.09 -0.05 2.22
N ALA A 36 4.51 -1.31 2.22
CA ALA A 36 4.16 -2.29 1.19
C ALA A 36 2.64 -2.48 1.01
N TYR A 37 1.86 -2.31 2.09
CA TYR A 37 0.39 -2.35 2.04
C TYR A 37 -0.17 -1.25 1.12
N HIS A 38 0.32 -0.02 1.29
CA HIS A 38 -0.07 1.12 0.48
C HIS A 38 0.36 0.97 -0.98
N ALA A 39 1.55 0.42 -1.22
CA ALA A 39 1.99 0.10 -2.58
C ALA A 39 1.02 -0.86 -3.31
N GLY A 40 0.47 -1.87 -2.60
CA GLY A 40 -0.56 -2.75 -3.14
C GLY A 40 -1.85 -2.03 -3.50
N LEU A 41 -2.33 -1.12 -2.65
CA LEU A 41 -3.51 -0.29 -2.92
C LEU A 41 -3.29 0.63 -4.12
N HIS A 42 -2.14 1.31 -4.19
CA HIS A 42 -1.74 2.12 -5.33
C HIS A 42 -1.74 1.33 -6.63
N ALA A 43 -1.16 0.12 -6.63
CA ALA A 43 -1.11 -0.73 -7.81
C ALA A 43 -2.51 -1.08 -8.32
N SER A 44 -3.45 -1.39 -7.41
CA SER A 44 -4.84 -1.71 -7.79
C SER A 44 -5.54 -0.54 -8.50
N VAL A 45 -5.33 0.69 -8.02
CA VAL A 45 -5.92 1.90 -8.64
C VAL A 45 -5.22 2.24 -9.94
N ALA A 46 -3.89 2.15 -10.00
CA ALA A 46 -3.13 2.40 -11.22
C ALA A 46 -3.52 1.43 -12.34
N VAL A 47 -3.64 0.12 -12.06
CA VAL A 47 -4.10 -0.87 -13.05
C VAL A 47 -5.51 -0.56 -13.54
N THR A 48 -6.43 -0.22 -12.63
CA THR A 48 -7.80 0.18 -13.00
C THR A 48 -7.80 1.41 -13.90
N ASN A 49 -6.97 2.40 -13.59
CA ASN A 49 -6.85 3.64 -14.36
C ASN A 49 -6.20 3.42 -15.73
N ILE A 50 -5.24 2.51 -15.85
CA ILE A 50 -4.68 2.09 -17.14
C ILE A 50 -5.78 1.47 -18.01
N ILE A 51 -6.57 0.54 -17.46
CA ILE A 51 -7.67 -0.11 -18.19
C ILE A 51 -8.73 0.92 -18.60
N ASN A 52 -9.10 1.83 -17.69
CA ASN A 52 -10.08 2.87 -17.97
C ASN A 52 -9.59 3.85 -19.03
N SER A 53 -8.31 4.26 -18.98
CA SER A 53 -7.70 5.12 -19.98
C SER A 53 -7.70 4.48 -21.38
N LEU A 54 -7.45 3.16 -21.46
CA LEU A 54 -7.50 2.42 -22.73
C LEU A 54 -8.93 2.25 -23.25
N SER A 55 -9.91 2.16 -22.34
CA SER A 55 -11.32 1.93 -22.67
C SER A 55 -12.13 3.22 -22.83
N GLY A 56 -11.51 4.40 -22.68
CA GLY A 56 -12.19 5.70 -22.70
C GLY A 56 -13.16 5.93 -21.52
N LYS A 57 -12.98 5.20 -20.42
CA LYS A 57 -13.78 5.33 -19.20
C LYS A 57 -13.18 6.37 -18.25
N GLN A 58 -13.99 6.87 -17.33
CA GLN A 58 -13.54 7.81 -16.30
C GLN A 58 -12.50 7.17 -15.37
N LEU A 59 -11.48 7.94 -14.99
CA LEU A 59 -10.44 7.51 -14.06
C LEU A 59 -10.97 7.47 -12.62
N THR A 60 -10.49 6.50 -11.87
CA THR A 60 -10.77 6.34 -10.44
C THR A 60 -9.79 7.17 -9.63
N SER A 61 -10.27 7.90 -8.64
CA SER A 61 -9.43 8.65 -7.70
C SER A 61 -8.93 7.74 -6.58
N TYR A 62 -7.64 7.86 -6.24
CA TYR A 62 -7.05 7.26 -5.05
C TYR A 62 -7.27 8.19 -3.85
N HIS A 63 -7.81 7.64 -2.76
CA HIS A 63 -7.89 8.33 -1.49
C HIS A 63 -7.24 7.45 -0.42
N THR A 64 -6.27 8.03 0.30
CA THR A 64 -5.63 7.35 1.44
C THR A 64 -6.69 7.05 2.50
N GLY A 65 -6.94 5.76 2.73
CA GLY A 65 -7.81 5.29 3.80
C GLY A 65 -7.18 5.47 5.18
N ASN A 66 -7.96 5.24 6.24
CA ASN A 66 -7.44 5.30 7.61
C ASN A 66 -6.27 4.33 7.80
N VAL A 67 -5.16 4.87 8.34
CA VAL A 67 -3.92 4.13 8.54
C VAL A 67 -4.17 2.91 9.42
N THR A 68 -3.89 1.73 8.86
CA THR A 68 -3.85 0.46 9.59
C THR A 68 -2.40 0.00 9.62
N MET A 69 -1.79 0.01 10.82
CA MET A 69 -0.38 -0.31 11.00
C MET A 69 -0.22 -1.36 12.11
N LEU A 70 0.49 -2.44 11.82
CA LEU A 70 0.83 -3.48 12.80
C LEU A 70 2.36 -3.59 12.93
N LEU A 71 2.92 -3.13 14.04
CA LEU A 71 4.34 -3.23 14.37
C LEU A 71 4.59 -4.42 15.33
N ALA A 72 5.66 -5.18 15.10
CA ALA A 72 6.06 -6.27 15.98
C ALA A 72 7.13 -5.72 16.91
N MET A 73 7.07 -6.07 18.18
CA MET A 73 8.07 -5.75 19.19
C MET A 73 8.65 -7.06 19.76
N GLY A 74 9.23 -7.89 18.89
CA GLY A 74 9.77 -9.20 19.27
C GLY A 74 8.81 -10.36 19.03
N ARG A 75 9.20 -11.55 19.51
CA ARG A 75 8.53 -12.83 19.19
C ARG A 75 7.08 -12.90 19.69
N ASP A 76 6.78 -12.22 20.80
CA ASP A 76 5.50 -12.32 21.52
C ASP A 76 4.82 -10.97 21.79
N ASP A 77 5.31 -9.88 21.19
CA ASP A 77 4.73 -8.55 21.41
C ASP A 77 4.57 -7.78 20.10
N GLY A 78 3.59 -6.88 20.07
CA GLY A 78 3.29 -6.07 18.92
C GLY A 78 2.25 -5.02 19.24
N VAL A 79 2.34 -3.88 18.55
CA VAL A 79 1.40 -2.78 18.65
C VAL A 79 0.71 -2.59 17.32
N GLY A 80 -0.60 -2.43 17.36
CA GLY A 80 -1.45 -2.34 16.19
C GLY A 80 -2.40 -1.16 16.28
N GLN A 81 -2.51 -0.40 15.21
CA GLN A 81 -3.57 0.57 15.02
C GLN A 81 -4.40 0.13 13.83
N PHE A 82 -5.72 0.06 14.01
CA PHE A 82 -6.68 -0.25 12.95
C PHE A 82 -7.74 0.84 12.96
N ASN A 83 -7.88 1.57 11.86
CA ASN A 83 -8.84 2.68 11.74
C ASN A 83 -8.82 3.68 12.91
N GLY A 84 -7.63 4.06 13.39
CA GLY A 84 -7.47 5.00 14.51
C GLY A 84 -7.65 4.41 15.90
N PHE A 85 -8.21 3.21 16.04
CA PHE A 85 -8.32 2.50 17.32
C PHE A 85 -7.07 1.66 17.60
N ARG A 86 -6.55 1.73 18.84
CA ARG A 86 -5.47 0.84 19.31
C ARG A 86 -6.02 -0.56 19.52
N LEU A 87 -5.46 -1.54 18.84
CA LEU A 87 -5.77 -2.95 19.07
C LEU A 87 -5.09 -3.43 20.36
N PRO A 88 -5.78 -4.22 21.21
CA PRO A 88 -5.20 -4.76 22.43
C PRO A 88 -4.06 -5.75 22.13
N ARG A 89 -3.00 -5.72 22.95
CA ARG A 89 -1.71 -6.45 22.79
C ARG A 89 -1.86 -7.92 22.40
N TRP A 90 -2.79 -8.64 23.01
CA TRP A 90 -2.97 -10.08 22.78
C TRP A 90 -3.42 -10.42 21.36
N LEU A 91 -4.20 -9.54 20.71
CA LEU A 91 -4.76 -9.75 19.37
C LEU A 91 -3.72 -9.45 18.28
N VAL A 92 -2.83 -8.47 18.54
CA VAL A 92 -1.68 -8.15 17.67
C VAL A 92 -0.59 -9.23 17.78
N ALA A 93 -0.32 -9.71 19.00
CA ALA A 93 0.63 -10.80 19.23
C ALA A 93 0.17 -12.10 18.52
N LEU A 94 -1.10 -12.49 18.63
CA LEU A 94 -1.65 -13.67 17.93
C LEU A 94 -1.67 -13.52 16.40
N GLY A 95 -1.88 -12.30 15.88
CA GLY A 95 -1.90 -12.03 14.44
C GLY A 95 -0.51 -11.98 13.79
N LYS A 96 0.52 -11.55 14.54
CA LYS A 96 1.88 -11.36 14.01
C LYS A 96 2.82 -12.53 14.32
N SER A 97 2.61 -13.26 15.41
CA SER A 97 3.52 -14.33 15.88
C SER A 97 3.54 -15.59 15.01
N ARG A 98 2.60 -15.75 14.07
CA ARG A 98 2.58 -16.95 13.23
C ARG A 98 3.33 -16.86 11.92
N ASP A 99 3.48 -15.69 11.27
CA ASP A 99 4.23 -15.62 9.99
C ASP A 99 4.54 -14.21 9.45
N LEU A 100 4.40 -13.12 10.23
CA LEU A 100 4.53 -11.74 9.67
C LEU A 100 3.64 -11.47 8.43
N LEU A 101 2.58 -12.27 8.22
CA LEU A 101 1.77 -12.30 6.99
C LEU A 101 2.57 -12.61 5.71
N LEU A 102 3.80 -13.13 5.83
CA LEU A 102 4.65 -13.52 4.69
C LEU A 102 3.94 -14.53 3.81
N TRP A 103 3.24 -15.51 4.40
CA TRP A 103 2.45 -16.48 3.65
C TRP A 103 1.43 -15.84 2.69
N LYS A 104 0.86 -14.68 3.07
CA LYS A 104 -0.11 -13.94 2.25
C LYS A 104 0.58 -13.26 1.07
N SER A 105 1.74 -12.63 1.31
CA SER A 105 2.57 -12.05 0.25
C SER A 105 3.04 -13.12 -0.74
N TRP A 106 3.54 -14.27 -0.27
CA TRP A 106 3.95 -15.39 -1.14
C TRP A 106 2.79 -15.92 -1.98
N ARG A 107 1.60 -16.08 -1.37
CA ARG A 107 0.40 -16.55 -2.06
C ARG A 107 -0.14 -15.54 -3.08
N GLU A 108 -0.09 -14.24 -2.78
CA GLU A 108 -0.45 -13.17 -3.71
C GLU A 108 0.53 -13.08 -4.89
N MET A 109 1.82 -13.34 -4.64
CA MET A 109 2.85 -13.39 -5.69
C MET A 109 2.90 -14.72 -6.46
N GLN A 110 2.02 -15.69 -6.14
CA GLN A 110 2.06 -17.07 -6.65
C GLN A 110 3.43 -17.77 -6.48
N GLN A 111 4.18 -17.40 -5.45
CA GLN A 111 5.50 -17.96 -5.14
C GLN A 111 5.44 -18.86 -3.91
N LYS A 112 6.31 -19.88 -3.87
CA LYS A 112 6.49 -20.71 -2.66
C LYS A 112 7.41 -19.98 -1.69
N GLN A 113 7.00 -19.92 -0.43
CA GLN A 113 7.84 -19.42 0.64
C GLN A 113 9.14 -20.25 0.69
N PRO A 114 10.32 -19.62 0.62
CA PRO A 114 11.59 -20.32 0.76
C PRO A 114 11.66 -20.93 2.17
N CYS A 115 12.05 -22.20 2.21
CA CYS A 115 12.23 -22.99 3.44
C CYS A 115 13.33 -22.40 4.34
#